data_AF-A0A6L7YEL8-F1
#
_entry.id   AF-A0A6L7YEL8-F1
#
_cell.length_a   1.000
_cell.length_b   1.000
_cell.length_c   1.000
_cell.angle_alpha   90.00
_cell.angle_beta   90.00
_cell.angle_gamma   90.00
#
_symmetry.space_group_name_H-M   'P 1'
#
loop_
_entity.id
_entity.type
_entity.pdbx_description
1 polymer ?
#
loop_
_entity_poly.entity_id
_entity_poly.type
_entity_poly.pdbx_seq_one_letter_code
_entity_poly.pdbx_strand_id
1 'polypeptide(L)'
;MPDARWVLVHDSARPLASSALASRALEAARETGAAVPGLPVADTIKRIDAEGLVRETPDRASLRAIQTPQAFDADLLRRAHATIEGDATDDAALVEQLGAPVRVIEGEAQAFKVTTAEDLERLRALLGDGGAAS
;
A
#
# COMPACT_ATOMS: atom_id res chain seq x y z
N MET A 1 17.56 10.68 8.56
CA MET A 1 16.81 11.67 7.76
C MET A 1 16.15 12.68 8.71
N PRO A 2 16.86 13.69 9.24
CA PRO A 2 16.32 14.46 10.36
C PRO A 2 15.26 15.50 9.99
N ASP A 3 15.26 16.07 8.78
CA ASP A 3 14.50 17.31 8.51
C ASP A 3 13.26 17.18 7.61
N ALA A 4 12.99 15.98 7.05
CA ALA A 4 11.81 15.77 6.23
C ALA A 4 10.56 15.66 7.12
N ARG A 5 9.57 16.55 6.92
CA ARG A 5 8.28 16.50 7.61
C ARG A 5 7.39 15.34 7.14
N TRP A 6 7.53 14.95 5.87
CA TRP A 6 6.72 13.89 5.27
C TRP A 6 7.63 12.77 4.78
N VAL A 7 7.23 11.53 5.04
CA VAL A 7 7.91 10.32 4.59
C VAL A 7 6.94 9.57 3.68
N LEU A 8 7.41 9.22 2.49
CA LEU A 8 6.72 8.29 1.62
C LEU A 8 7.51 6.98 1.61
N VAL A 9 6.88 5.89 2.03
CA VAL A 9 7.45 4.55 1.96
C VAL A 9 6.90 3.86 0.72
N HIS A 10 7.79 3.37 -0.14
CA HIS A 10 7.43 2.77 -1.42
C HIS A 10 8.11 1.42 -1.60
N ASP A 11 7.32 0.41 -1.93
CA ASP A 11 7.81 -0.91 -2.31
C ASP A 11 8.38 -0.87 -3.73
N SER A 12 9.67 -1.14 -3.87
CA SER A 12 10.35 -1.18 -5.18
C SER A 12 9.75 -2.22 -6.15
N ALA A 13 8.99 -3.20 -5.64
CA ALA A 13 8.27 -4.14 -6.47
C ALA A 13 7.04 -3.53 -7.17
N ARG A 14 6.74 -2.23 -7.02
CA ARG A 14 5.66 -1.51 -7.71
C ARG A 14 6.20 -0.46 -8.70
N PRO A 15 6.94 -0.87 -9.74
CA PRO A 15 7.70 0.06 -10.59
C PRO A 15 6.83 1.01 -11.43
N LEU A 16 5.55 0.70 -11.62
CA LEU A 16 4.61 1.52 -12.40
C LEU A 16 3.69 2.40 -11.52
N ALA A 17 3.96 2.49 -10.22
CA ALA A 17 3.25 3.46 -9.37
C ALA A 17 3.58 4.89 -9.83
N SER A 18 2.56 5.65 -10.20
CA SER A 18 2.79 6.98 -10.77
C SER A 18 3.24 8.00 -9.72
N SER A 19 3.94 9.04 -10.17
CA SER A 19 4.21 10.21 -9.33
C SER A 19 2.93 10.92 -8.90
N ALA A 20 1.87 10.87 -9.71
CA ALA A 20 0.56 11.40 -9.36
C ALA A 20 -0.05 10.64 -8.17
N LEU A 21 0.10 9.31 -8.10
CA LEU A 21 -0.31 8.51 -6.95
C LEU A 21 0.41 8.95 -5.67
N ALA A 22 1.72 9.18 -5.76
CA ALA A 22 2.54 9.67 -4.66
C ALA A 22 2.07 11.06 -4.17
N SER A 23 1.80 11.98 -5.11
CA SER A 23 1.29 13.32 -4.78
C SER A 23 -0.06 13.26 -4.07
N ARG A 24 -1.01 12.45 -4.56
CA ARG A 24 -2.33 12.29 -3.92
C ARG A 24 -2.22 11.68 -2.52
N ALA A 25 -1.33 10.70 -2.33
CA ALA A 25 -1.08 10.11 -1.01
C ALA A 25 -0.53 11.16 -0.04
N LEU A 26 0.43 11.98 -0.48
CA LEU A 26 0.97 13.06 0.32
C LEU A 26 -0.09 14.11 0.68
N GLU A 27 -0.93 14.51 -0.27
CA GLU A 27 -2.02 15.46 -0.04
C GLU A 27 -3.00 14.95 1.03
N ALA A 28 -3.44 13.70 0.93
CA ALA A 28 -4.32 13.10 1.93
C ALA A 28 -3.63 12.94 3.31
N ALA A 29 -2.33 12.61 3.34
CA ALA A 29 -1.57 12.53 4.58
C ALA A 29 -1.43 13.90 5.25
N ARG A 30 -1.41 15.01 4.51
CA ARG A 30 -1.41 16.37 5.09
C ARG A 30 -2.65 16.67 5.92
N GLU A 31 -3.77 16.03 5.62
CA GLU A 31 -5.03 16.22 6.34
C GLU A 31 -5.15 15.30 7.56
N THR A 32 -4.63 14.07 7.46
CA THR A 32 -4.91 12.99 8.43
C THR A 32 -3.68 12.47 9.17
N GLY A 33 -2.48 12.90 8.77
CA GLY A 33 -1.20 12.40 9.27
C GLY A 33 -0.70 11.16 8.56
N ALA A 34 -1.58 10.34 7.98
CA ALA A 34 -1.19 9.12 7.27
C ALA A 34 -2.18 8.78 6.15
N ALA A 35 -1.68 8.36 4.99
CA ALA A 35 -2.51 7.93 3.89
C ALA A 35 -1.90 6.79 3.08
N VAL A 36 -2.78 5.92 2.57
CA VAL A 36 -2.41 4.78 1.73
C VAL A 36 -3.34 4.70 0.51
N PRO A 37 -2.82 4.35 -0.68
CA PRO A 37 -3.66 4.01 -1.80
C PRO A 37 -4.26 2.62 -1.65
N GLY A 38 -5.50 2.43 -2.11
CA GLY A 38 -6.16 1.14 -2.09
C GLY A 38 -7.10 0.94 -3.27
N LEU A 39 -7.19 -0.29 -3.75
CA LEU A 39 -8.16 -0.71 -4.77
C LEU A 39 -9.30 -1.51 -4.14
N PRO A 40 -10.52 -1.45 -4.69
CA PRO A 40 -11.56 -2.42 -4.35
C PRO A 40 -11.04 -3.84 -4.52
N VAL A 41 -11.36 -4.73 -3.58
CA VAL A 41 -11.03 -6.15 -3.74
C VAL A 41 -11.94 -6.76 -4.81
N ALA A 42 -11.35 -7.44 -5.80
CA ALA A 42 -12.10 -8.07 -6.88
C ALA A 42 -12.79 -9.36 -6.40
N ASP A 43 -12.04 -10.18 -5.68
CA ASP A 43 -12.49 -11.48 -5.21
C ASP A 43 -13.27 -11.39 -3.89
N THR A 44 -14.02 -12.45 -3.58
CA THR A 44 -14.67 -12.58 -2.27
C THR A 44 -13.62 -12.99 -1.24
N ILE A 45 -13.46 -12.19 -0.20
CA ILE A 45 -12.56 -12.50 0.91
C ILE A 45 -13.29 -13.31 1.99
N LYS A 46 -12.64 -14.36 2.50
CA LYS A 46 -13.14 -15.20 3.60
C LYS A 46 -12.16 -15.16 4.76
N ARG A 47 -12.66 -15.06 5.98
CA ARG A 47 -11.88 -15.39 7.18
C ARG A 47 -12.04 -16.89 7.42
N ILE A 48 -10.93 -17.61 7.55
CA ILE A 48 -10.90 -19.05 7.84
C ILE A 48 -10.28 -19.30 9.22
N ASP A 49 -10.57 -20.44 9.84
CA ASP A 49 -9.85 -20.93 11.02
C ASP A 49 -8.63 -21.79 10.66
N ALA A 50 -7.98 -22.35 11.69
CA ALA A 50 -6.78 -23.18 11.54
C ALA A 50 -7.08 -24.51 10.83
N GLU A 51 -8.33 -24.96 10.85
CA GLU A 51 -8.80 -26.18 10.19
C GLU A 51 -9.21 -25.95 8.72
N GLY A 52 -9.16 -24.69 8.25
CA GLY A 52 -9.51 -24.30 6.89
C GLY A 52 -11.01 -24.09 6.65
N LEU A 53 -11.81 -24.01 7.71
CA LEU A 53 -13.26 -23.78 7.63
C LEU A 53 -13.58 -22.29 7.61
N VAL A 54 -14.55 -21.90 6.79
CA VAL A 54 -15.01 -20.50 6.69
C VAL A 54 -15.68 -20.06 7.99
N ARG A 55 -15.17 -18.98 8.58
CA ARG A 55 -15.72 -18.31 9.77
C ARG A 55 -16.55 -17.09 9.44
N GLU A 56 -16.10 -16.31 8.45
CA GLU A 56 -16.73 -15.04 8.12
C GLU A 56 -16.53 -14.72 6.63
N THR A 57 -17.49 -13.99 6.07
CA THR A 57 -17.35 -13.31 4.78
C THR A 57 -17.58 -11.82 5.02
N PRO A 58 -16.52 -11.02 5.19
CA PRO A 58 -16.69 -9.58 5.37
C PRO A 58 -17.39 -8.94 4.17
N ASP A 59 -18.07 -7.82 4.39
CA ASP A 59 -18.65 -7.06 3.28
C ASP A 59 -17.52 -6.56 2.37
N ARG A 60 -17.56 -6.98 1.11
CA ARG A 60 -16.56 -6.63 0.11
C ARG A 60 -16.49 -5.11 -0.12
N ALA A 61 -17.60 -4.39 0.05
CA ALA A 61 -17.66 -2.95 -0.16
C ALA A 61 -16.78 -2.17 0.84
N SER A 62 -16.56 -2.71 2.04
CA SER A 62 -15.72 -2.11 3.08
C SER A 62 -14.24 -2.52 2.99
N LEU A 63 -13.86 -3.36 2.03
CA LEU A 63 -12.49 -3.88 1.91
C LEU A 63 -11.71 -3.18 0.79
N ARG A 64 -10.41 -2.99 1.02
CA ARG A 64 -9.47 -2.48 0.02
C ARG A 64 -8.18 -3.30 0.03
N ALA A 65 -7.64 -3.56 -1.16
CA ALA A 65 -6.29 -4.07 -1.35
C ALA A 65 -5.32 -2.89 -1.35
N ILE A 66 -4.52 -2.77 -0.30
CA ILE A 66 -3.63 -1.62 -0.09
C ILE A 66 -2.39 -1.70 -0.99
N GLN A 67 -1.92 -0.53 -1.41
CA GLN A 67 -0.76 -0.32 -2.26
C GLN A 67 0.25 0.62 -1.59
N THR A 68 1.41 0.79 -2.21
CA THR A 68 2.38 1.84 -1.87
C THR A 68 2.55 2.77 -3.09
N PRO A 69 2.92 4.05 -2.93
CA PRO A 69 3.52 4.66 -1.76
C PRO A 69 2.54 4.93 -0.62
N GLN A 70 2.95 4.63 0.61
CA GLN A 70 2.27 5.04 1.84
C GLN A 70 2.90 6.35 2.32
N ALA A 71 2.10 7.34 2.69
CA ALA A 71 2.57 8.66 3.06
C ALA A 71 2.25 8.95 4.54
N PHE A 72 3.23 9.45 5.28
CA PHE A 72 3.13 9.68 6.72
C PHE A 72 3.76 11.00 7.14
N ASP A 73 3.18 11.64 8.15
CA ASP A 73 3.90 12.60 8.97
C ASP A 73 5.10 11.90 9.64
N ALA A 74 6.28 12.48 9.52
CA ALA A 74 7.51 11.83 9.92
C ALA A 74 7.57 11.57 11.43
N ASP A 75 7.02 12.46 12.24
CA ASP A 75 7.01 12.28 13.70
C ASP A 75 5.99 11.22 14.10
N LEU A 76 4.85 11.16 13.41
CA LEU A 76 3.88 10.08 13.59
C LEU A 76 4.51 8.71 13.29
N LEU A 77 5.16 8.58 12.13
CA LEU A 77 5.78 7.32 11.72
C LEU A 77 6.90 6.90 12.67
N ARG A 78 7.79 7.83 13.06
CA ARG A 78 8.85 7.55 14.03
C ARG A 78 8.29 7.09 15.38
N ARG A 79 7.23 7.72 15.88
CA ARG A 79 6.57 7.29 17.13
C ARG A 79 5.98 5.89 16.99
N ALA A 80 5.36 5.57 15.85
CA ALA A 80 4.80 4.25 15.59
C ALA A 80 5.90 3.17 15.67
N HIS A 81 7.01 3.35 14.95
CA HIS A 81 8.15 2.42 15.01
C HIS A 81 8.82 2.32 16.38
N ALA A 82 8.83 3.39 17.17
CA ALA A 82 9.46 3.39 18.50
C ALA A 82 8.58 2.76 19.59
N THR A 83 7.26 2.71 19.38
CA THR A 83 6.29 2.30 20.41
C THR A 83 5.70 0.92 20.15
N ILE A 84 5.50 0.58 18.87
CA ILE A 84 4.83 -0.66 18.47
C ILE A 84 5.88 -1.75 18.26
N GLU A 85 5.81 -2.79 19.09
CA GLU A 85 6.65 -3.98 18.98
C GLU A 85 5.92 -5.07 18.19
N GLY A 86 6.64 -5.78 17.33
CA GLY A 86 6.13 -6.95 16.59
C GLY A 86 6.22 -6.81 15.07
N ASP A 87 5.79 -7.87 14.38
CA ASP A 87 5.76 -7.93 12.92
C ASP A 87 4.53 -7.20 12.39
N ALA A 88 4.73 -6.03 11.80
CA ALA A 88 3.73 -5.37 10.99
C ALA A 88 3.92 -5.70 9.50
N THR A 89 2.81 -5.95 8.80
CA THR A 89 2.85 -6.26 7.37
C THR A 89 3.18 -5.05 6.50
N ASP A 90 2.94 -3.84 7.01
CA ASP A 90 3.34 -2.57 6.42
C ASP A 90 3.42 -1.45 7.49
N ASP A 91 3.90 -0.27 7.11
CA ASP A 91 4.06 0.87 8.02
C ASP A 91 2.72 1.46 8.47
N ALA A 92 1.69 1.37 7.62
CA ALA A 92 0.34 1.80 7.97
C ALA A 92 -0.23 1.02 9.16
N ALA A 93 0.00 -0.29 9.21
CA ALA A 93 -0.40 -1.13 10.34
C ALA A 93 0.24 -0.68 11.67
N LEU A 94 1.49 -0.21 11.66
CA LEU A 94 2.13 0.35 12.86
C LEU A 94 1.42 1.64 13.31
N VAL A 95 1.06 2.51 12.36
CA VAL A 95 0.34 3.76 12.64
C VAL A 95 -1.07 3.49 13.16
N GLU A 96 -1.77 2.50 12.62
CA GLU A 96 -3.09 2.05 13.10
C GLU A 96 -3.02 1.50 14.52
N GLN A 97 -2.01 0.68 14.83
CA GLN A 97 -1.80 0.13 16.18
C GLN A 97 -1.45 1.22 17.21
N LEU A 98 -0.84 2.33 16.78
CA LEU A 98 -0.66 3.53 17.60
C LEU A 98 -1.99 4.27 17.87
N GLY A 99 -3.08 3.86 17.23
CA GLY A 99 -4.41 4.48 17.34
C GLY A 99 -4.59 5.73 16.46
N ALA A 100 -3.66 5.99 15.54
CA ALA A 100 -3.75 7.11 14.61
C ALA A 100 -4.55 6.71 13.35
N PRO A 101 -5.36 7.63 12.80
CA PRO A 101 -6.14 7.33 11.61
C PRO A 101 -5.24 7.23 10.37
N VAL A 102 -5.58 6.29 9.48
CA VAL A 102 -4.96 6.16 8.15
C VAL A 102 -6.03 6.38 7.08
N ARG A 103 -5.79 7.32 6.17
CA ARG A 103 -6.70 7.66 5.07
C ARG A 103 -6.45 6.77 3.87
N VAL A 104 -7.48 6.03 3.45
CA VAL A 104 -7.42 5.31 2.16
C VAL A 104 -7.84 6.24 1.02
N ILE A 105 -7.00 6.36 0.00
CA ILE A 105 -7.30 7.04 -1.27
C ILE A 105 -7.44 6.02 -2.40
N GLU A 106 -7.98 6.46 -3.55
CA GLU A 106 -8.06 5.62 -4.74
C GLU A 106 -6.65 5.28 -5.27
N GLY A 107 -6.39 3.97 -5.35
CA GLY A 107 -5.17 3.39 -5.90
C GLY A 107 -5.12 3.39 -7.43
N GLU A 108 -4.11 2.72 -7.97
CA GLU A 108 -3.91 2.58 -9.42
C GLU A 108 -3.69 1.11 -9.78
N ALA A 109 -4.43 0.58 -10.76
CA ALA A 109 -4.29 -0.80 -11.20
C ALA A 109 -2.89 -1.13 -11.74
N GLN A 110 -2.19 -0.13 -12.29
CA GLN A 110 -0.80 -0.24 -12.74
C GLN A 110 0.20 -0.30 -11.58
N ALA A 111 -0.14 0.18 -10.38
CA ALA A 111 0.71 0.08 -9.18
C ALA A 111 0.65 -1.33 -8.54
N PHE A 112 0.47 -2.37 -9.35
CA PHE A 112 0.49 -3.75 -8.89
C PHE A 112 1.90 -4.12 -8.41
N LYS A 113 1.96 -5.02 -7.44
CA LYS A 113 3.22 -5.53 -6.91
C LYS A 113 3.68 -6.68 -7.80
N VAL A 114 4.90 -6.60 -8.30
CA VAL A 114 5.52 -7.68 -9.07
C VAL A 114 6.05 -8.72 -8.10
N THR A 115 5.37 -9.86 -8.00
CA THR A 115 5.73 -10.94 -7.08
C THR A 115 5.90 -12.29 -7.76
N THR A 116 5.28 -12.46 -8.93
CA THR A 116 5.28 -13.69 -9.70
C THR A 116 5.93 -13.50 -11.08
N ALA A 117 6.22 -14.61 -11.76
CA ALA A 117 6.69 -14.58 -13.16
C ALA A 117 5.64 -13.95 -14.09
N GLU A 118 4.35 -14.22 -13.86
CA GLU A 118 3.25 -13.64 -14.63
C GLU A 118 3.17 -12.11 -14.44
N ASP A 119 3.37 -11.62 -13.22
CA ASP A 119 3.44 -10.17 -12.97
C ASP A 119 4.59 -9.52 -13.76
N LEU A 120 5.72 -10.20 -13.87
CA LEU A 120 6.88 -9.71 -14.62
C LEU A 120 6.62 -9.68 -16.12
N GLU A 121 5.96 -10.70 -16.67
CA GLU A 121 5.52 -10.71 -18.07
C GLU A 121 4.53 -9.58 -18.35
N ARG A 122 3.56 -9.38 -17.46
CA ARG A 122 2.63 -8.25 -17.52
C ARG A 122 3.36 -6.91 -17.48
N LEU A 123 4.34 -6.75 -16.60
CA LEU A 123 5.17 -5.55 -16.52
C LEU A 123 5.89 -5.28 -17.85
N ARG A 124 6.54 -6.29 -18.43
CA ARG A 124 7.25 -6.18 -19.72
C ARG A 124 6.31 -5.76 -20.84
N ALA A 125 5.13 -6.37 -20.91
CA ALA A 125 4.12 -6.02 -21.90
C ALA A 125 3.67 -4.55 -21.78
N LEU A 126 3.51 -4.04 -20.55
CA LEU A 126 3.10 -2.64 -20.31
C LEU A 126 4.19 -1.62 -20.62
N LEU A 127 5.46 -1.96 -20.37
CA LEU A 127 6.60 -1.09 -20.70
C LEU A 127 6.87 -1.05 -22.21
N GLY A 128 6.27 -1.98 -22.97
CA GLY A 128 6.69 -2.33 -24.32
C GLY A 128 8.05 -3.03 -24.25
N ASP A 129 8.23 -4.13 -24.98
CA ASP A 129 9.59 -4.61 -25.22
C ASP A 129 10.39 -3.44 -25.81
N GLY A 130 11.30 -2.87 -25.00
CA GLY A 130 12.30 -1.93 -25.47
C GLY A 130 13.08 -2.63 -26.55
N GLY A 131 12.77 -2.33 -27.81
CA GLY A 131 13.30 -3.04 -28.96
C GLY A 131 14.83 -3.08 -28.94
N ALA A 132 15.36 -4.29 -29.11
CA ALA A 132 16.50 -4.44 -30.01
C ALA A 132 16.00 -4.17 -31.44
N ALA A 133 15.83 -2.90 -31.77
CA ALA A 133 15.61 -2.39 -33.11
C ALA A 133 16.34 -1.04 -33.25
N SER A 134 17.68 -1.12 -33.23
CA SER A 134 18.61 -0.36 -34.08
C SER A 134 20.02 -0.87 -33.84
#